data_AF-A0A845ZS47-F1
#
_entry.id   AF-A0A845ZS47-F1
#
_cell.length_a   1.000
_cell.length_b   1.000
_cell.length_c   1.000
_cell.angle_alpha   90.00
_cell.angle_beta   90.00
_cell.angle_gamma   90.00
#
_symmetry.space_group_name_H-M   'P 1'
#
loop_
_entity.id
_entity.type
_entity.pdbx_description
1 polymer ?
#
loop_
_entity_poly.entity_id
_entity_poly.type
_entity_poly.pdbx_seq_one_letter_code
_entity_poly.pdbx_strand_id
1 'polypeptide(L)'
;MFNKQWNTEYEGNIISVLNTWGIINFSLKTSEAKLYINGEKQDECNHMLVMGKEPIMQGKIDLGNGMYKIVKVYMKSGLFSVQTKICIDDIQIGGDRF
;
A
#
# COMPACT_ATOMS: atom_id res chain seq x y z
N MET A 1 -11.95 5.66 14.13
CA MET A 1 -11.35 5.36 12.81
C MET A 1 -9.84 5.37 13.01
N PHE A 2 -9.14 4.35 12.57
CA PHE A 2 -7.69 4.23 12.68
C PHE A 2 -7.05 4.61 11.35
N ASN A 3 -5.92 5.28 11.40
CA ASN A 3 -5.10 5.56 10.23
C ASN A 3 -3.67 5.07 10.49
N LYS A 4 -3.03 4.55 9.44
CA LYS A 4 -1.60 4.23 9.44
C LYS A 4 -1.02 4.56 8.08
N GLN A 5 0.12 5.23 8.12
CA GLN A 5 0.87 5.59 6.93
C GLN A 5 2.23 4.91 6.96
N TRP A 6 2.63 4.38 5.81
CA TRP A 6 3.97 3.87 5.57
C TRP A 6 4.62 4.75 4.52
N ASN A 7 5.82 5.24 4.82
CA ASN A 7 6.64 6.00 3.89
C ASN A 7 7.94 5.22 3.67
N THR A 8 8.34 5.06 2.42
CA THR A 8 9.64 4.52 2.04
C THR A 8 10.20 5.30 0.87
N GLU A 9 11.51 5.23 0.68
CA GLU A 9 12.21 5.90 -0.40
C GLU A 9 12.84 4.86 -1.32
N TYR A 10 12.73 5.06 -2.63
CA TYR A 10 13.40 4.24 -3.63
C TYR A 10 13.94 5.12 -4.75
N GLU A 11 15.26 5.11 -4.96
CA GLU A 11 15.95 5.89 -6.01
C GLU A 11 15.51 7.36 -6.04
N GLY A 12 15.42 8.00 -4.87
CA GLY A 12 14.99 9.41 -4.72
C GLY A 12 13.49 9.66 -4.86
N ASN A 13 12.67 8.62 -5.08
CA ASN A 13 11.23 8.73 -5.13
C ASN A 13 10.61 8.36 -3.78
N ILE A 14 9.68 9.18 -3.30
CA ILE A 14 8.96 8.93 -2.05
C ILE A 14 7.70 8.13 -2.35
N ILE A 15 7.56 6.98 -1.71
CA ILE A 15 6.41 6.10 -1.85
C ILE A 15 5.67 6.10 -0.52
N SER A 16 4.40 6.53 -0.55
CA SER A 16 3.56 6.62 0.63
C SER A 16 2.32 5.77 0.45
N VAL A 17 2.05 4.89 1.41
CA VAL A 17 0.79 4.15 1.49
C VAL A 17 0.05 4.62 2.72
N LEU A 18 -1.15 5.16 2.53
CA LEU A 18 -2.06 5.55 3.60
C LEU A 18 -3.18 4.51 3.67
N ASN A 19 -3.38 3.92 4.84
CA ASN A 19 -4.53 3.07 5.11
C ASN A 19 -5.37 3.67 6.23
N THR A 20 -6.68 3.73 6.01
CA THR A 20 -7.67 4.18 6.98
C THR A 20 -8.70 3.08 7.19
N TRP A 21 -8.91 2.65 8.43
CA TRP A 21 -9.89 1.60 8.72
C TRP A 21 -10.78 1.83 9.94
N GLY A 22 -11.95 1.21 9.92
CA GLY A 22 -12.92 1.22 11.02
C GLY A 22 -13.19 -0.19 11.57
N ILE A 23 -13.33 -0.29 12.89
CA ILE A 23 -13.79 -1.50 13.57
C ILE A 23 -15.20 -1.25 14.09
N ILE A 24 -16.16 -2.11 13.71
CA ILE A 24 -17.53 -2.10 14.24
C ILE A 24 -17.89 -3.53 14.62
N ASN A 25 -18.34 -3.75 15.86
CA ASN A 25 -18.66 -5.08 16.40
C ASN A 25 -17.52 -6.10 16.25
N PHE A 26 -16.29 -5.72 16.64
CA PHE A 26 -15.08 -6.56 16.54
C PHE A 26 -14.71 -7.03 15.12
N SER A 27 -15.33 -6.46 14.09
CA SER A 27 -15.02 -6.72 12.68
C SER A 27 -14.49 -5.47 12.01
N LEU A 28 -13.45 -5.63 11.19
CA LEU A 28 -12.98 -4.60 10.26
C LEU A 28 -14.09 -4.38 9.21
N LYS A 29 -14.62 -3.15 9.09
CA LYS A 29 -15.78 -2.85 8.22
C LYS A 29 -15.48 -1.92 7.05
N THR A 30 -14.46 -1.09 7.16
CA THR A 30 -14.03 -0.23 6.06
C THR A 30 -12.51 -0.18 6.11
N SER A 31 -11.86 -0.34 4.97
CA SER A 31 -10.45 -0.08 4.78
C SER A 31 -10.34 0.69 3.48
N GLU A 32 -9.89 1.94 3.55
CA GLU A 32 -9.53 2.74 2.40
C GLU A 32 -8.00 2.82 2.38
N ALA A 33 -7.39 2.27 1.35
CA ALA A 33 -5.97 2.31 1.11
C ALA A 33 -5.69 3.22 -0.09
N LYS A 34 -4.66 4.06 0.02
CA LYS A 34 -4.22 4.98 -1.04
C LYS A 34 -2.72 4.87 -1.23
N LEU A 35 -2.29 4.79 -2.48
CA LEU A 35 -0.89 4.83 -2.87
C LEU A 35 -0.57 6.20 -3.46
N TYR A 36 0.49 6.81 -2.94
CA TYR A 36 1.07 8.04 -3.45
C TYR A 36 2.54 7.82 -3.83
N ILE A 37 2.95 8.42 -4.93
CA ILE A 37 4.36 8.49 -5.37
C ILE A 37 4.69 9.97 -5.57
N ASN A 38 5.73 10.46 -4.89
CA ASN A 38 6.13 11.87 -4.89
C ASN A 38 4.98 12.83 -4.54
N GLY A 39 4.05 12.39 -3.68
CA GLY A 39 2.88 13.15 -3.27
C GLY A 39 1.67 13.05 -4.21
N GLU A 40 1.82 12.46 -5.39
CA GLU A 40 0.72 12.26 -6.34
C GLU A 40 0.01 10.93 -6.10
N LYS A 41 -1.32 10.95 -6.02
CA LYS A 41 -2.12 9.73 -5.85
C LYS A 41 -2.05 8.90 -7.13
N GLN A 42 -1.53 7.68 -7.01
CA GLN A 42 -1.40 6.75 -8.12
C GLN A 42 -2.60 5.80 -8.19
N ASP A 43 -3.07 5.34 -7.03
CA ASP A 43 -4.10 4.32 -6.95
C ASP A 43 -4.83 4.36 -5.59
N GLU A 44 -6.01 3.76 -5.53
CA GLU A 44 -6.82 3.62 -4.32
C GLU A 44 -7.61 2.31 -4.30
N CYS A 45 -7.73 1.71 -3.11
CA CYS A 45 -8.50 0.50 -2.90
C CYS A 45 -9.44 0.67 -1.70
N ASN A 46 -10.73 0.41 -1.94
CA ASN A 46 -11.79 0.50 -0.94
C ASN A 46 -12.30 -0.88 -0.47
N HIS A 47 -11.63 -1.97 -0.86
CA HIS A 47 -12.12 -3.32 -0.64
C HIS A 47 -11.70 -3.92 0.71
N MET A 48 -12.65 -4.67 1.30
CA MET A 48 -12.70 -4.99 2.72
C MET A 48 -11.87 -6.22 3.14
N LEU A 49 -11.37 -7.02 2.21
CA LEU A 49 -10.74 -8.32 2.50
C LEU A 49 -9.66 -8.61 1.46
N VAL A 50 -8.43 -8.22 1.78
CA VAL A 50 -7.29 -8.51 0.91
C VAL A 50 -6.56 -9.73 1.44
N MET A 51 -6.60 -10.80 0.65
CA MET A 51 -5.69 -11.93 0.81
C MET A 51 -4.37 -11.51 0.18
N GLY A 52 -3.31 -11.35 0.99
CA GLY A 52 -2.02 -10.76 0.60
C GLY A 52 -1.19 -11.51 -0.47
N LYS A 53 -1.83 -12.33 -1.32
CA LYS A 53 -1.21 -13.02 -2.46
C LYS A 53 -1.13 -12.15 -3.72
N GLU A 54 -2.05 -11.21 -3.89
CA GLU A 54 -2.08 -10.31 -5.05
C GLU A 54 -1.91 -8.85 -4.61
N PRO A 55 -1.23 -8.02 -5.41
CA PRO A 55 -1.13 -6.60 -5.14
C PRO A 55 -2.50 -5.94 -5.33
N ILE A 56 -2.91 -5.13 -4.37
CA ILE A 56 -4.20 -4.43 -4.41
C ILE A 56 -4.14 -3.00 -4.88
N MET A 57 -2.93 -2.44 -4.92
CA MET A 57 -2.67 -1.15 -5.51
C MET A 57 -1.35 -1.23 -6.26
N GLN A 58 -1.29 -0.55 -7.39
CA GLN A 58 -0.08 -0.45 -8.18
C GLN A 58 0.20 0.99 -8.57
N GLY A 59 1.48 1.35 -8.60
CA GLY A 59 1.94 2.65 -9.04
C GLY A 59 3.15 2.51 -9.92
N LYS A 60 3.48 3.58 -10.65
CA LYS A 60 4.61 3.61 -11.56
C LYS A 60 5.59 4.70 -11.13
N ILE A 61 6.86 4.32 -11.01
CA ILE A 61 7.97 5.28 -10.85
C ILE A 61 8.63 5.42 -12.21
N ASP A 62 8.70 6.65 -12.71
CA ASP A 62 9.50 6.98 -13.89
C ASP A 62 10.96 7.20 -13.45
N LEU A 63 11.88 6.43 -14.03
CA LEU A 63 13.32 6.55 -13.76
C LEU A 63 14.03 7.41 -14.82
N GLY A 64 13.27 7.98 -15.75
CA GLY A 64 13.79 8.68 -16.93
C GLY A 64 14.15 7.71 -18.06
N ASN A 65 14.40 8.28 -19.25
CA ASN A 65 14.77 7.54 -20.46
C ASN A 65 13.76 6.43 -20.87
N GLY A 66 12.49 6.61 -20.50
CA GLY A 66 11.42 5.63 -20.77
C GLY A 66 11.45 4.40 -19.86
N MET A 67 12.39 4.33 -18.91
CA MET A 67 12.44 3.24 -17.92
C MET A 67 11.49 3.52 -16.79
N TYR A 68 10.85 2.46 -16.29
CA TYR A 68 9.98 2.57 -15.14
C TYR A 68 10.02 1.34 -14.26
N LYS A 69 9.65 1.55 -13.01
CA LYS A 69 9.47 0.50 -12.01
C LYS A 69 8.02 0.46 -11.57
N ILE A 70 7.52 -0.75 -11.33
CA ILE A 70 6.17 -0.96 -10.82
C ILE A 70 6.26 -1.12 -9.31
N VAL A 71 5.62 -0.20 -8.61
CA VAL A 71 5.35 -0.32 -7.18
C VAL A 71 4.12 -1.18 -7.02
N LYS A 72 4.24 -2.26 -6.25
CA LYS A 72 3.16 -3.17 -5.89
C LYS A 72 2.90 -3.07 -4.39
N VAL A 73 1.67 -2.79 -4.00
CA VAL A 73 1.26 -2.76 -2.60
C VAL A 73 0.38 -3.96 -2.31
N TYR A 74 0.79 -4.74 -1.32
CA TYR A 74 0.06 -5.88 -0.79
C TYR A 74 -0.51 -5.52 0.56
N MET A 75 -1.71 -5.96 0.85
CA MET A 75 -2.32 -5.77 2.15
C MET A 75 -2.85 -7.10 2.69
N LYS A 76 -2.83 -7.24 4.01
CA LYS A 76 -3.36 -8.41 4.70
C LYS A 76 -4.12 -7.94 5.93
N SER A 77 -5.40 -8.23 5.96
CA SER A 77 -6.25 -7.92 7.12
C SER A 77 -6.19 -9.06 8.15
N GLY A 78 -5.96 -8.70 9.41
CA GLY A 78 -6.17 -9.55 10.58
C GLY A 78 -7.41 -9.12 11.37
N LEU A 79 -7.68 -9.77 12.52
CA LEU A 79 -8.87 -9.47 13.34
C LEU A 79 -8.97 -7.99 13.77
N PHE A 80 -7.84 -7.33 14.03
CA PHE A 80 -7.79 -5.96 14.57
C PHE A 80 -6.73 -5.07 13.90
N SER A 81 -6.06 -5.56 12.87
CA SER A 81 -4.96 -4.85 12.24
C SER A 81 -4.96 -5.07 10.73
N VAL A 82 -4.39 -4.12 10.02
CA VAL A 82 -4.07 -4.27 8.61
C VAL A 82 -2.56 -4.15 8.45
N GLN A 83 -1.97 -5.16 7.84
CA GLN A 83 -0.57 -5.20 7.48
C GLN A 83 -0.42 -4.77 6.02
N THR A 84 0.60 -3.97 5.74
CA THR A 84 0.87 -3.44 4.40
C THR A 84 2.29 -3.78 4.01
N LYS A 85 2.52 -4.30 2.81
CA LYS A 85 3.85 -4.61 2.27
C LYS A 85 4.02 -3.88 0.93
N ILE A 86 5.11 -3.15 0.79
CA ILE A 86 5.42 -2.36 -0.41
C ILE A 86 6.58 -3.04 -1.12
N CYS A 87 6.37 -3.42 -2.37
CA CYS A 87 7.39 -4.05 -3.21
C CYS A 87 7.64 -3.27 -4.49
N ILE A 88 8.86 -3.36 -5.00
CA ILE A 88 9.24 -2.99 -6.37
C ILE A 88 9.89 -4.21 -7.01
N ASP A 89 9.46 -4.58 -8.22
CA ASP A 89 9.93 -5.79 -8.91
C ASP A 89 9.93 -7.05 -8.00
N ASP A 90 8.87 -7.18 -7.20
CA ASP A 90 8.66 -8.26 -6.22
C ASP A 90 9.65 -8.29 -5.04
N ILE A 91 10.54 -7.30 -4.92
CA ILE A 91 11.42 -7.08 -3.77
C ILE A 91 10.74 -6.13 -2.79
N GLN A 92 10.65 -6.53 -1.51
CA GLN A 92 10.10 -5.68 -0.47
C GLN A 92 11.04 -4.50 -0.17
N ILE A 93 10.51 -3.29 -0.26
CA ILE A 93 11.22 -2.04 0.04
C ILE A 93 10.65 -1.31 1.27
N GLY A 94 9.48 -1.74 1.76
CA GLY A 94 8.85 -1.10 2.92
C GLY A 94 7.65 -1.87 3.45
N GLY A 95 7.11 -1.39 4.57
CA GLY A 95 5.94 -1.97 5.22
C GLY A 95 6.24 -3.11 6.20
N ASP A 96 5.18 -3.82 6.57
CA ASP A 96 5.17 -5.00 7.43
C ASP A 96 5.66 -6.25 6.67
N ARG A 97 6.10 -7.28 7.40
CA ARG A 97 6.56 -8.56 6.83
C ARG A 97 5.45 -9.61 6.90
N PHE A 98 5.04 -10.15 5.75
CA PHE A 98 4.16 -11.31 5.61
C PHE A 98 4.31 -11.96 4.23
#